data_AF-A0A7J4MUV6-F1
#
_entry.id   AF-A0A7J4MUV6-F1
#
_cell.length_a   1.000
_cell.length_b   1.000
_cell.length_c   1.000
_cell.angle_alpha   90.00
_cell.angle_beta   90.00
_cell.angle_gamma   90.00
#
_symmetry.space_group_name_H-M   'P 1'
#
loop_
_entity.id
_entity.type
_entity.pdbx_description
1 polymer ?
#
loop_
_entity_poly.entity_id
_entity_poly.type
_entity_poly.pdbx_seq_one_letter_code
_entity_poly.pdbx_strand_id
1 'polypeptide(L)'
;MILNIRLDHKTSDVKTMESSHERMEALVAELESRGTVMEKVPIRTCNRIEYYLSVQEIPPGFEFDGFTVEGDEDALRHILRLASGLESMIIGEDQILGQIKAARVQALREGTCGPVLDMVFTKAVHVGQTVRRKTQINRGSVSIGSAAVDLAESIHGDLKCRKVLVIGAGKMGTLVARALAEKHLSAIMVANRTYERAYQLACELGGDAIHFDRLNRALRDADVVISATGSPHYILTRERVRDAIPPERRSAVVMVDIANPRDIEESVRELGIRLFTIDDLRGVAEENRRRREAEAREAERIVESELKLLLRSLKHMEVEPLLAEVRGNMESLRRREAERALNKIMNSSDPEGVIEALSRSIVDKIFHDIAISIRQAAERGDEEFLSMCAELFNCKDLK
;
A
#
# COMPACT_ATOMS: atom_id res chain seq x y z
N MET A 1 -2.48 2.00 -22.79
CA MET A 1 -1.61 2.73 -21.85
C MET A 1 -2.26 2.75 -20.48
N ILE A 2 -1.47 2.65 -19.42
CA ILE A 2 -1.95 2.82 -18.04
C ILE A 2 -1.58 4.23 -17.59
N LEU A 3 -2.52 4.96 -16.98
CA LEU A 3 -2.32 6.33 -16.52
C LEU A 3 -2.65 6.42 -15.03
N ASN A 4 -1.78 7.08 -14.25
CA ASN A 4 -2.07 7.51 -12.90
C ASN A 4 -2.20 9.03 -12.87
N ILE A 5 -3.36 9.53 -12.46
CA ILE A 5 -3.60 10.96 -12.22
C ILE A 5 -3.79 11.13 -10.71
N ARG A 6 -2.93 11.92 -10.06
CA ARG A 6 -2.95 12.01 -8.59
C ARG A 6 -2.72 13.40 -8.03
N LEU A 7 -3.26 13.57 -6.83
CA LEU A 7 -2.92 14.61 -5.87
C LEU A 7 -2.69 13.96 -4.51
N ASP A 8 -1.58 14.27 -3.84
CA ASP A 8 -1.23 13.65 -2.55
C ASP A 8 -0.59 14.65 -1.58
N HIS A 9 -0.43 14.21 -0.34
CA HIS A 9 0.17 14.99 0.75
C HIS A 9 1.61 15.51 0.50
N LYS A 10 2.34 14.99 -0.51
CA LYS A 10 3.67 15.51 -0.87
C LYS A 10 3.56 16.77 -1.73
N THR A 11 2.47 16.89 -2.50
CA THR A 11 2.27 17.98 -3.46
C THR A 11 1.22 19.01 -3.01
N SER A 12 0.41 18.71 -1.98
CA SER A 12 -0.66 19.61 -1.53
C SER A 12 -1.05 19.46 -0.06
N ASP A 13 -1.59 20.52 0.52
CA ASP A 13 -2.17 20.51 1.87
C ASP A 13 -3.60 19.93 1.89
N VAL A 14 -4.11 19.63 3.08
CA VAL A 14 -5.42 18.97 3.26
C VAL A 14 -6.58 19.79 2.69
N LYS A 15 -6.54 21.13 2.84
CA LYS A 15 -7.58 22.03 2.31
C LYS A 15 -7.60 22.02 0.78
N THR A 16 -6.42 22.00 0.17
CA THR A 16 -6.28 21.91 -1.29
C THR A 16 -6.77 20.55 -1.79
N MET A 17 -6.48 19.45 -1.07
CA MET A 17 -7.00 18.12 -1.42
C MET A 17 -8.53 18.04 -1.38
N GLU A 18 -9.19 18.56 -0.34
CA GLU A 18 -10.66 18.58 -0.24
C GLU A 18 -11.29 19.35 -1.41
N SER A 19 -10.75 20.54 -1.72
CA SER A 19 -11.24 21.37 -2.84
C SER A 19 -10.93 20.83 -4.24
N SER A 20 -10.07 19.82 -4.35
CA SER A 20 -9.63 19.27 -5.65
C SER A 20 -10.38 17.99 -6.07
N HIS A 21 -11.20 17.41 -5.19
CA HIS A 21 -12.02 16.24 -5.51
C HIS A 21 -12.92 16.48 -6.73
N GLU A 22 -13.71 17.55 -6.70
CA GLU A 22 -14.63 17.88 -7.79
C GLU A 22 -13.89 18.17 -9.10
N ARG A 23 -12.72 18.84 -9.02
CA ARG A 23 -11.87 19.13 -10.19
C ARG A 23 -11.32 17.85 -10.81
N MET A 24 -10.84 16.91 -9.99
CA MET A 24 -10.32 15.62 -10.46
C MET A 24 -11.44 14.77 -11.09
N GLU A 25 -12.62 14.73 -10.46
CA GLU A 25 -13.77 14.02 -11.01
C GLU A 25 -14.21 14.60 -12.37
N ALA A 26 -14.28 15.93 -12.49
CA ALA A 26 -14.61 16.60 -13.75
C ALA A 26 -13.59 16.27 -14.85
N LEU A 27 -12.29 16.29 -14.51
CA LEU A 27 -11.21 15.97 -15.45
C LEU A 27 -11.28 14.51 -15.94
N VAL A 28 -11.51 13.56 -15.03
CA VAL A 28 -11.65 12.14 -15.41
C VAL A 28 -12.91 11.92 -16.22
N ALA A 29 -14.02 12.58 -15.88
CA ALA A 29 -15.26 12.52 -16.64
C ALA A 29 -15.10 13.09 -18.06
N GLU A 30 -14.27 14.13 -18.24
CA GLU A 30 -13.95 14.66 -19.56
C GLU A 30 -13.22 13.62 -20.41
N LEU A 31 -12.23 12.93 -19.85
CA LEU A 31 -11.53 11.83 -20.54
C LEU A 31 -12.48 10.69 -20.91
N GLU A 32 -13.38 10.31 -19.99
CA GLU A 32 -14.41 9.30 -20.24
C GLU A 32 -15.35 9.72 -21.39
N SER A 33 -15.78 10.99 -21.42
CA SER A 33 -16.67 11.51 -22.47
C SER A 33 -16.06 11.49 -23.87
N ARG A 34 -14.72 11.50 -23.95
CA ARG A 34 -13.97 11.39 -25.21
C ARG A 34 -13.78 9.94 -25.66
N GLY A 35 -14.27 8.96 -24.88
CA GLY A 35 -14.25 7.54 -25.23
C GLY A 35 -12.86 6.88 -25.15
N THR A 36 -11.89 7.53 -24.51
CA THR A 36 -10.50 7.02 -24.45
C THR A 36 -10.25 6.11 -23.25
N VAL A 37 -11.09 6.17 -22.22
CA VAL A 37 -10.96 5.40 -20.97
C VAL A 37 -11.68 4.06 -21.10
N MET A 38 -10.92 2.98 -21.01
CA MET A 38 -11.42 1.61 -21.05
C MET A 38 -11.71 1.06 -19.65
N GLU A 39 -10.88 1.43 -18.67
CA GLU A 39 -11.00 0.97 -17.28
C GLU A 39 -10.63 2.10 -16.32
N LYS A 40 -11.23 2.13 -15.14
CA LYS A 40 -11.03 3.14 -14.10
C LYS A 40 -11.11 2.52 -12.70
N VAL A 41 -10.11 2.83 -11.87
CA VAL A 41 -10.11 2.52 -10.43
C VAL A 41 -9.71 3.77 -9.62
N PRO A 42 -10.63 4.35 -8.82
CA PRO A 42 -10.31 5.46 -7.92
C PRO A 42 -9.74 4.96 -6.59
N ILE A 43 -8.72 5.66 -6.07
CA ILE A 43 -8.20 5.51 -4.71
C ILE A 43 -8.39 6.84 -3.99
N ARG A 44 -9.24 6.85 -2.96
CA ARG A 44 -9.54 8.05 -2.18
C ARG A 44 -9.25 7.79 -0.71
N THR A 45 -8.45 8.66 -0.12
CA THR A 45 -8.12 8.64 1.30
C THR A 45 -8.07 10.08 1.83
N CYS A 46 -7.89 10.26 3.13
CA CYS A 46 -7.65 11.58 3.71
C CYS A 46 -6.35 12.25 3.23
N ASN A 47 -5.41 11.48 2.66
CA ASN A 47 -4.06 11.93 2.31
C ASN A 47 -3.74 11.87 0.80
N ARG A 48 -4.69 11.41 -0.03
CA ARG A 48 -4.53 11.31 -1.49
C ARG A 48 -5.84 11.12 -2.22
N ILE A 49 -5.85 11.56 -3.47
CA ILE A 49 -6.86 11.30 -4.49
C ILE A 49 -6.11 10.82 -5.72
N GLU A 50 -6.32 9.58 -6.13
CA GLU A 50 -5.67 9.01 -7.29
C GLU A 50 -6.66 8.28 -8.18
N TYR A 51 -6.46 8.39 -9.49
CA TYR A 51 -7.17 7.60 -10.49
C TYR A 51 -6.17 6.79 -11.28
N TYR A 52 -6.42 5.49 -11.33
CA TYR A 52 -5.76 4.60 -12.27
C TYR A 52 -6.69 4.35 -13.44
N LEU A 53 -6.24 4.69 -14.63
CA LEU A 53 -7.00 4.57 -15.86
C LEU A 53 -6.27 3.64 -16.82
N SER A 54 -7.01 2.77 -17.51
CA SER A 54 -6.54 2.14 -18.74
C SER A 54 -7.09 2.96 -19.89
N VAL A 55 -6.22 3.59 -20.69
CA VAL A 55 -6.60 4.47 -21.79
C VAL A 55 -6.00 4.00 -23.10
N GLN A 56 -6.74 4.18 -24.21
CA GLN A 56 -6.22 3.92 -25.55
C GLN A 56 -5.20 4.99 -25.95
N GLU A 57 -5.60 6.25 -25.88
CA GLU A 57 -4.76 7.41 -26.22
C GLU A 57 -5.19 8.63 -25.40
N ILE A 58 -4.24 9.50 -25.04
CA ILE A 58 -4.56 10.79 -24.43
C ILE A 58 -4.86 11.79 -25.55
N PRO A 59 -6.00 12.51 -25.51
CA PRO A 59 -6.30 13.52 -26.51
C PRO A 59 -5.18 14.56 -26.63
N PRO A 60 -4.75 14.94 -27.85
CA PRO A 60 -3.73 15.96 -28.03
C PRO A 60 -4.12 17.28 -27.36
N GLY A 61 -3.21 17.85 -26.56
CA GLY A 61 -3.44 19.11 -25.85
C GLY A 61 -4.35 18.99 -24.62
N PHE A 62 -4.60 17.78 -24.11
CA PHE A 62 -5.31 17.62 -22.84
C PHE A 62 -4.44 18.10 -21.67
N GLU A 63 -4.93 19.08 -20.91
CA GLU A 63 -4.24 19.67 -19.77
C GLU A 63 -4.67 19.00 -18.47
N PHE A 64 -3.69 18.67 -17.62
CA PHE A 64 -3.90 18.00 -16.33
C PHE A 64 -3.68 18.95 -15.14
N ASP A 65 -4.11 20.20 -15.30
CA ASP A 65 -3.76 21.33 -14.42
C ASP A 65 -3.87 21.02 -12.93
N GLY A 66 -2.73 21.13 -12.24
CA GLY A 66 -2.63 20.93 -10.80
C GLY A 66 -2.58 19.47 -10.33
N PHE A 67 -2.48 18.51 -11.25
CA PHE A 67 -2.36 17.08 -10.93
C PHE A 67 -1.04 16.50 -11.43
N THR A 68 -0.49 15.55 -10.66
CA THR A 68 0.65 14.74 -11.11
C THR A 68 0.14 13.63 -12.01
N VAL A 69 0.78 13.46 -13.16
CA VAL A 69 0.41 12.44 -14.15
C VAL A 69 1.61 11.57 -14.48
N GLU A 70 1.44 10.27 -14.33
CA GLU A 70 2.44 9.25 -14.65
C GLU A 70 1.84 8.20 -15.58
N GLY A 71 2.63 7.76 -16.56
CA GLY A 71 2.22 6.76 -17.55
C GLY A 71 2.95 5.43 -17.38
N ASP A 72 2.27 4.35 -17.78
CA ASP A 72 2.77 2.99 -17.90
C ASP A 72 3.66 2.55 -16.73
N GLU A 73 4.96 2.39 -16.95
CA GLU A 73 5.89 1.86 -15.95
C GLU A 73 5.91 2.71 -14.67
N ASP A 74 5.84 4.04 -14.76
CA ASP A 74 5.87 4.92 -13.59
C ASP A 74 4.57 4.79 -12.77
N ALA A 75 3.41 4.74 -13.45
CA ALA A 75 2.12 4.50 -12.81
C ALA A 75 2.09 3.13 -12.11
N LEU A 76 2.61 2.10 -12.77
CA LEU A 76 2.72 0.75 -12.22
C LEU A 76 3.69 0.71 -11.03
N ARG A 77 4.84 1.38 -11.12
CA ARG A 77 5.78 1.48 -10.01
C ARG A 77 5.12 2.16 -8.82
N HIS A 78 4.40 3.26 -9.05
CA HIS A 78 3.70 4.00 -8.01
C HIS A 78 2.69 3.13 -7.26
N ILE A 79 1.80 2.38 -7.94
CA ILE A 79 0.82 1.54 -7.23
C ILE A 79 1.49 0.44 -6.40
N LEU A 80 2.60 -0.14 -6.88
CA LEU A 80 3.36 -1.14 -6.13
C LEU A 80 4.03 -0.54 -4.89
N ARG A 81 4.63 0.65 -5.03
CA ARG A 81 5.21 1.41 -3.91
C ARG A 81 4.13 1.82 -2.89
N LEU A 82 2.98 2.29 -3.38
CA LEU A 82 1.84 2.68 -2.56
C LEU A 82 1.29 1.51 -1.76
N ALA A 83 1.06 0.36 -2.40
CA ALA A 83 0.63 -0.86 -1.71
C ALA A 83 1.65 -1.35 -0.68
N SER A 84 2.93 -1.09 -0.91
CA SER A 84 4.04 -1.39 0.01
C SER A 84 4.17 -0.39 1.16
N GLY A 85 3.38 0.69 1.17
CA GLY A 85 3.41 1.73 2.20
C GLY A 85 4.57 2.72 2.05
N LEU A 86 5.33 2.68 0.94
CA LEU A 86 6.47 3.58 0.69
C LEU A 86 6.02 5.00 0.31
N GLU A 87 4.79 5.14 -0.19
CA GLU A 87 4.19 6.42 -0.55
C GLU A 87 3.32 7.01 0.56
N SER A 88 3.23 6.38 1.73
CA SER A 88 2.40 6.84 2.84
C SER A 88 3.16 7.85 3.72
N MET A 89 2.44 8.85 4.25
CA MET A 89 3.02 9.85 5.17
C MET A 89 3.69 9.18 6.38
N ILE A 90 3.05 8.12 6.90
CA ILE A 90 3.69 7.16 7.79
C ILE A 90 4.10 5.97 6.93
N ILE A 91 5.39 5.89 6.61
CA ILE A 91 5.94 4.76 5.85
C ILE A 91 5.59 3.44 6.57
N GLY A 92 4.96 2.52 5.84
CA GLY A 92 4.59 1.19 6.34
C GLY A 92 3.22 1.08 7.01
N GLU A 93 2.38 2.12 6.96
CA GLU A 93 1.01 2.07 7.49
C GLU A 93 0.18 0.93 6.85
N ASP A 94 -0.57 0.17 7.65
CA ASP A 94 -1.34 -0.99 7.18
C ASP A 94 -2.67 -0.62 6.49
N GLN A 95 -3.17 0.60 6.71
CA GLN A 95 -4.48 1.04 6.19
C GLN A 95 -4.51 1.14 4.66
N ILE A 96 -3.42 1.60 4.02
CA ILE A 96 -3.39 1.85 2.57
C ILE A 96 -3.59 0.57 1.75
N LEU A 97 -3.03 -0.56 2.21
CA LEU A 97 -3.20 -1.84 1.53
C LEU A 97 -4.68 -2.30 1.58
N GLY A 98 -5.34 -2.07 2.72
CA GLY A 98 -6.77 -2.31 2.88
C GLY A 98 -7.60 -1.44 1.95
N GLN A 99 -7.25 -0.15 1.83
CA GLN A 99 -7.91 0.81 0.95
C GLN A 99 -7.76 0.45 -0.53
N ILE A 100 -6.56 0.04 -0.98
CA ILE A 100 -6.34 -0.43 -2.35
C ILE A 100 -7.21 -1.67 -2.65
N LYS A 101 -7.27 -2.61 -1.71
CA LYS A 101 -8.13 -3.80 -1.85
C LYS A 101 -9.61 -3.42 -1.95
N ALA A 102 -10.06 -2.49 -1.12
CA ALA A 102 -11.44 -1.99 -1.15
C ALA A 102 -11.76 -1.27 -2.47
N ALA A 103 -10.86 -0.40 -2.93
CA ALA A 103 -10.98 0.32 -4.21
C ALA A 103 -11.14 -0.64 -5.40
N ARG A 104 -10.31 -1.68 -5.47
CA ARG A 104 -10.43 -2.73 -6.50
C ARG A 104 -11.78 -3.43 -6.46
N VAL A 105 -12.21 -3.88 -5.27
CA VAL A 105 -13.49 -4.58 -5.10
C VAL A 105 -14.66 -3.67 -5.49
N GLN A 106 -14.60 -2.39 -5.14
CA GLN A 106 -15.64 -1.43 -5.50
C GLN A 106 -15.70 -1.21 -7.01
N ALA A 107 -14.56 -0.97 -7.66
CA ALA A 107 -14.50 -0.74 -9.10
C ALA A 107 -14.92 -1.99 -9.92
N LEU A 108 -14.65 -3.20 -9.43
CA LEU A 108 -15.17 -4.43 -10.02
C LEU A 108 -16.70 -4.53 -9.91
N ARG A 109 -17.29 -4.11 -8.79
CA ARG A 109 -18.75 -4.10 -8.60
C ARG A 109 -19.44 -3.06 -9.48
N GLU A 110 -18.79 -1.93 -9.71
CA GLU A 110 -19.28 -0.85 -10.57
C GLU A 110 -19.05 -1.13 -12.06
N GLY A 111 -18.31 -2.19 -12.39
CA GLY A 111 -17.98 -2.54 -13.78
C GLY A 111 -16.96 -1.61 -14.44
N THR A 112 -16.26 -0.77 -13.67
CA THR A 112 -15.23 0.14 -14.19
C THR A 112 -13.84 -0.48 -14.18
N CYS A 113 -13.61 -1.53 -13.38
CA CYS A 113 -12.36 -2.28 -13.39
C CYS A 113 -12.44 -3.44 -14.38
N GLY A 114 -11.62 -3.40 -15.42
CA GLY A 114 -11.51 -4.49 -16.38
C GLY A 114 -10.31 -5.39 -16.09
N PRO A 115 -9.98 -6.30 -17.03
CA PRO A 115 -8.92 -7.27 -16.86
C PRO A 115 -7.52 -6.66 -16.64
N VAL A 116 -7.23 -5.49 -17.24
CA VAL A 116 -5.92 -4.85 -17.15
C VAL A 116 -5.67 -4.32 -15.74
N LEU A 117 -6.57 -3.48 -15.23
CA LEU A 117 -6.45 -2.88 -13.91
C LEU A 117 -6.69 -3.92 -12.80
N ASP A 118 -7.51 -4.96 -13.02
CA ASP A 118 -7.64 -6.04 -12.03
C ASP A 118 -6.32 -6.79 -11.84
N MET A 119 -5.60 -7.07 -12.94
CA MET A 119 -4.25 -7.67 -12.87
C MET A 119 -3.28 -6.77 -12.10
N VAL A 120 -3.27 -5.47 -12.40
CA VAL A 120 -2.41 -4.48 -11.74
C VAL A 120 -2.69 -4.38 -10.24
N PHE A 121 -3.95 -4.19 -9.85
CA PHE A 121 -4.33 -4.06 -8.45
C PHE A 121 -4.18 -5.38 -7.69
N THR A 122 -4.40 -6.53 -8.34
CA THR A 122 -4.10 -7.84 -7.75
C THR A 122 -2.62 -8.01 -7.48
N LYS A 123 -1.77 -7.63 -8.43
CA LYS A 123 -0.32 -7.63 -8.22
C LYS A 123 0.08 -6.68 -7.09
N ALA A 124 -0.45 -5.47 -7.06
CA ALA A 124 -0.16 -4.49 -6.02
C ALA A 124 -0.51 -5.02 -4.61
N VAL A 125 -1.67 -5.63 -4.44
CA VAL A 125 -2.05 -6.25 -3.15
C VAL A 125 -1.07 -7.36 -2.77
N HIS A 126 -0.71 -8.23 -3.71
CA HIS A 126 0.26 -9.30 -3.45
C HIS A 126 1.66 -8.78 -3.08
N VAL A 127 2.13 -7.74 -3.76
CA VAL A 127 3.42 -7.10 -3.46
C VAL A 127 3.38 -6.45 -2.08
N GLY A 128 2.32 -5.70 -1.77
CA GLY A 128 2.15 -5.07 -0.45
C GLY A 128 2.11 -6.07 0.71
N GLN A 129 1.51 -7.25 0.50
CA GLN A 129 1.56 -8.38 1.45
C GLN A 129 2.96 -9.01 1.55
N THR A 130 3.64 -9.17 0.41
CA THR A 130 4.98 -9.76 0.35
C THR A 130 6.02 -8.89 1.04
N VAL A 131 5.97 -7.57 0.82
CA VAL A 131 6.83 -6.60 1.51
C VAL A 131 6.60 -6.72 3.02
N ARG A 132 5.36 -6.61 3.51
CA ARG A 132 5.07 -6.72 4.96
C ARG A 132 5.48 -8.05 5.60
N ARG A 133 5.48 -9.14 4.82
CA ARG A 133 5.95 -10.45 5.31
C ARG A 133 7.47 -10.55 5.35
N LYS A 134 8.17 -9.92 4.40
CA LYS A 134 9.62 -10.02 4.22
C LYS A 134 10.40 -8.90 4.91
N THR A 135 9.76 -7.78 5.20
CA THR A 135 10.35 -6.59 5.80
C THR A 135 9.68 -6.28 7.13
N GLN A 136 10.33 -5.45 7.94
CA GLN A 136 9.77 -4.88 9.16
C GLN A 136 9.28 -3.44 8.93
N ILE A 137 8.88 -3.09 7.70
CA ILE A 137 8.52 -1.71 7.33
C ILE A 137 7.36 -1.15 8.16
N ASN A 138 6.49 -2.02 8.68
CA ASN A 138 5.35 -1.67 9.52
C ASN A 138 5.67 -1.67 11.03
N ARG A 139 6.92 -1.97 11.45
CA ARG A 139 7.31 -2.03 12.88
C ARG A 139 8.11 -0.82 13.32
N GLY A 140 7.84 -0.40 14.57
CA GLY A 140 8.52 0.68 15.28
C GLY A 140 8.13 2.05 14.76
N SER A 141 7.61 2.93 15.62
CA SER A 141 7.08 4.22 15.18
C SER A 141 8.09 5.36 15.39
N VAL A 142 8.03 6.38 14.53
CA VAL A 142 9.08 7.41 14.38
C VAL A 142 8.77 8.68 15.18
N SER A 143 7.57 8.78 15.77
CA SER A 143 7.20 9.95 16.59
C SER A 143 7.68 9.81 18.04
N ILE A 144 7.86 10.94 18.74
CA ILE A 144 8.20 10.94 20.17
C ILE A 144 7.11 10.25 21.00
N GLY A 145 5.84 10.49 20.66
CA GLY A 145 4.70 9.92 21.39
C GLY A 145 4.66 8.40 21.29
N SER A 146 4.88 7.88 20.10
CA SER A 146 4.93 6.44 19.88
C SER A 146 6.22 5.80 20.38
N ALA A 147 7.37 6.50 20.33
CA ALA A 147 8.61 6.03 20.95
C ALA A 147 8.45 5.87 22.46
N ALA A 148 7.67 6.72 23.13
CA ALA A 148 7.34 6.57 24.55
C ALA A 148 6.53 5.29 24.82
N VAL A 149 5.59 4.96 23.93
CA VAL A 149 4.80 3.72 24.02
C VAL A 149 5.68 2.49 23.75
N ASP A 150 6.47 2.52 22.68
CA ASP A 150 7.39 1.42 22.30
C ASP A 150 8.39 1.16 23.44
N LEU A 151 8.91 2.21 24.07
CA LEU A 151 9.79 2.10 25.22
C LEU A 151 9.10 1.45 26.43
N ALA A 152 7.87 1.87 26.74
CA ALA A 152 7.09 1.27 27.83
C ALA A 152 6.79 -0.22 27.55
N GLU A 153 6.45 -0.58 26.30
CA GLU A 153 6.23 -1.97 25.88
C GLU A 153 7.51 -2.81 25.96
N SER A 154 8.68 -2.25 25.64
CA SER A 154 9.96 -2.97 25.76
C SER A 154 10.28 -3.41 27.20
N ILE A 155 9.72 -2.70 28.19
CA ILE A 155 9.92 -2.97 29.61
C ILE A 155 8.81 -3.84 30.19
N HIS A 156 7.55 -3.58 29.85
CA HIS A 156 6.39 -4.23 30.45
C HIS A 156 5.77 -5.35 29.62
N GLY A 157 6.21 -5.53 28.39
CA GLY A 157 5.50 -6.33 27.39
C GLY A 157 4.22 -5.62 26.95
N ASP A 158 3.16 -6.37 26.72
CA ASP A 158 1.84 -5.81 26.36
C ASP A 158 1.32 -4.87 27.48
N LEU A 159 0.92 -3.66 27.08
CA LEU A 159 0.38 -2.64 27.98
C LEU A 159 -1.12 -2.81 28.28
N LYS A 160 -1.84 -3.72 27.61
CA LYS A 160 -3.29 -3.89 27.80
C LYS A 160 -3.71 -3.94 29.26
N CYS A 161 -3.03 -4.73 30.09
CA CYS A 161 -3.36 -4.90 31.52
C CYS A 161 -2.62 -3.92 32.45
N ARG A 162 -2.09 -2.81 31.92
CA ARG A 162 -1.33 -1.81 32.69
C ARG A 162 -2.15 -0.55 32.94
N LYS A 163 -1.90 0.09 34.07
CA LYS A 163 -2.48 1.38 34.42
C LYS A 163 -1.56 2.50 33.96
N VAL A 164 -2.03 3.30 33.01
CA VAL A 164 -1.26 4.41 32.44
C VAL A 164 -1.79 5.74 32.95
N LEU A 165 -0.91 6.57 33.50
CA LEU A 165 -1.20 7.92 33.94
C LEU A 165 -0.52 8.93 33.02
N VAL A 166 -1.31 9.79 32.38
CA VAL A 166 -0.82 10.90 31.56
C VAL A 166 -0.99 12.21 32.35
N ILE A 167 0.10 12.92 32.56
CA ILE A 167 0.14 14.22 33.24
C ILE A 167 0.43 15.30 32.21
N GLY A 168 -0.55 16.18 31.98
CA GLY A 168 -0.48 17.22 30.98
C GLY A 168 -1.28 16.88 29.72
N ALA A 169 -2.14 17.82 29.33
CA ALA A 169 -2.95 17.75 28.12
C ALA A 169 -2.52 18.81 27.09
N GLY A 170 -1.23 19.10 27.02
CA GLY A 170 -0.64 19.95 25.98
C GLY A 170 -0.39 19.16 24.69
N LYS A 171 0.06 19.84 23.62
CA LYS A 171 0.31 19.23 22.29
C LYS A 171 1.12 17.92 22.38
N MET A 172 2.19 17.91 23.16
CA MET A 172 3.07 16.73 23.34
C MET A 172 2.38 15.60 24.12
N GLY A 173 1.66 15.93 25.19
CA GLY A 173 0.86 14.96 25.94
C GLY A 173 -0.23 14.32 25.09
N THR A 174 -0.89 15.12 24.23
CA THR A 174 -1.88 14.62 23.27
C THR A 174 -1.29 13.64 22.24
N LEU A 175 -0.06 13.89 21.75
CA LEU A 175 0.59 12.97 20.80
C LEU A 175 0.87 11.60 21.42
N VAL A 176 1.37 11.56 22.65
CA VAL A 176 1.66 10.30 23.35
C VAL A 176 0.36 9.58 23.71
N ALA A 177 -0.61 10.35 24.22
CA ALA A 177 -1.95 9.87 24.50
C ALA A 177 -2.58 9.18 23.28
N ARG A 178 -2.55 9.82 22.11
CA ARG A 178 -3.09 9.21 20.87
C ARG A 178 -2.37 7.91 20.49
N ALA A 179 -1.05 7.86 20.62
CA ALA A 179 -0.31 6.62 20.39
C ALA A 179 -0.70 5.50 21.37
N LEU A 180 -1.10 5.84 22.60
CA LEU A 180 -1.63 4.88 23.58
C LEU A 180 -3.06 4.41 23.27
N ALA A 181 -3.89 5.26 22.65
CA ALA A 181 -5.27 4.92 22.29
C ALA A 181 -5.33 3.74 21.31
N GLU A 182 -4.38 3.68 20.37
CA GLU A 182 -4.24 2.59 19.39
C GLU A 182 -3.96 1.21 20.05
N LYS A 183 -3.51 1.20 21.31
CA LYS A 183 -3.14 -0.04 22.03
C LYS A 183 -4.29 -0.64 22.83
N HIS A 184 -5.46 -0.01 22.88
CA HIS A 184 -6.65 -0.49 23.60
C HIS A 184 -6.35 -0.86 25.06
N LEU A 185 -5.80 0.09 25.82
CA LEU A 185 -5.42 -0.10 27.22
C LEU A 185 -6.65 -0.27 28.13
N SER A 186 -6.52 -1.07 29.19
CA SER A 186 -7.61 -1.31 30.15
C SER A 186 -7.90 -0.12 31.06
N ALA A 187 -6.90 0.72 31.34
CA ALA A 187 -7.02 1.82 32.29
C ALA A 187 -6.06 2.97 31.96
N ILE A 188 -6.61 4.06 31.43
CA ILE A 188 -5.89 5.31 31.18
C ILE A 188 -6.48 6.40 32.06
N MET A 189 -5.63 7.08 32.83
CA MET A 189 -6.01 8.25 33.62
C MET A 189 -5.29 9.49 33.07
N VAL A 190 -6.01 10.60 32.94
CA VAL A 190 -5.43 11.88 32.51
C VAL A 190 -5.56 12.91 33.63
N ALA A 191 -4.44 13.49 34.02
CA ALA A 191 -4.37 14.58 34.99
C ALA A 191 -3.86 15.85 34.30
N ASN A 192 -4.53 16.98 34.55
CA ASN A 192 -4.06 18.28 34.08
C ASN A 192 -4.46 19.36 35.08
N ARG A 193 -3.68 20.45 35.17
CA ARG A 193 -3.99 21.57 36.08
C ARG A 193 -5.37 22.18 35.78
N THR A 194 -5.73 22.26 34.51
CA THR A 194 -7.09 22.61 34.05
C THR A 194 -7.86 21.32 33.77
N TYR A 195 -8.87 21.01 34.57
CA TYR A 195 -9.59 19.74 34.54
C TYR A 195 -10.28 19.51 33.19
N GLU A 196 -10.85 20.55 32.58
CA GLU A 196 -11.56 20.46 31.30
C GLU A 196 -10.67 19.92 30.18
N ARG A 197 -9.38 20.27 30.19
CA ARG A 197 -8.41 19.73 29.22
C ARG A 197 -8.07 18.26 29.48
N ALA A 198 -8.03 17.85 30.75
CA ALA A 198 -7.88 16.43 31.09
C ALA A 198 -9.12 15.64 30.65
N TYR A 199 -10.31 16.19 30.86
CA TYR A 199 -11.58 15.59 30.43
C TYR A 199 -11.64 15.39 28.92
N GLN A 200 -11.34 16.44 28.14
CA GLN A 200 -11.31 16.35 26.68
C GLN A 200 -10.36 15.26 26.19
N LEU A 201 -9.12 15.26 26.70
CA LEU A 201 -8.14 14.26 26.31
C LEU A 201 -8.55 12.86 26.77
N ALA A 202 -9.06 12.69 27.99
CA ALA A 202 -9.54 11.39 28.48
C ALA A 202 -10.67 10.83 27.60
N CYS A 203 -11.61 11.67 27.16
CA CYS A 203 -12.66 11.27 26.22
C CYS A 203 -12.10 10.77 24.89
N GLU A 204 -11.09 11.43 24.32
CA GLU A 204 -10.41 10.96 23.09
C GLU A 204 -9.76 9.57 23.28
N LEU A 205 -9.32 9.25 24.49
CA LEU A 205 -8.61 8.00 24.81
C LEU A 205 -9.52 6.88 25.30
N GLY A 206 -10.81 7.16 25.56
CA GLY A 206 -11.68 6.24 26.28
C GLY A 206 -11.22 5.98 27.73
N GLY A 207 -10.56 6.96 28.35
CA GLY A 207 -10.05 6.89 29.72
C GLY A 207 -10.78 7.83 30.69
N ASP A 208 -10.25 7.94 31.90
CA ASP A 208 -10.82 8.76 32.98
C ASP A 208 -9.99 10.03 33.25
N ALA A 209 -10.67 11.17 33.35
CA ALA A 209 -10.03 12.40 33.80
C ALA A 209 -10.05 12.51 35.33
N ILE A 210 -8.88 12.77 35.91
CA ILE A 210 -8.74 12.99 37.34
C ILE A 210 -8.39 14.44 37.65
N HIS A 211 -8.93 14.94 38.76
CA HIS A 211 -8.48 16.22 39.30
C HIS A 211 -7.03 16.11 39.78
N PHE A 212 -6.28 17.21 39.61
CA PHE A 212 -4.85 17.25 39.87
C PHE A 212 -4.48 17.04 41.35
N ASP A 213 -5.39 17.35 42.28
CA ASP A 213 -5.27 17.05 43.71
C ASP A 213 -5.24 15.54 44.02
N ARG A 214 -5.83 14.72 43.14
CA ARG A 214 -5.83 13.25 43.23
C ARG A 214 -4.60 12.59 42.61
N LEU A 215 -3.63 13.38 42.13
CA LEU A 215 -2.44 12.88 41.43
C LEU A 215 -1.68 11.83 42.25
N ASN A 216 -1.48 12.04 43.55
CA ASN A 216 -0.78 11.09 44.43
C ASN A 216 -1.47 9.71 44.49
N ARG A 217 -2.80 9.69 44.46
CA ARG A 217 -3.56 8.44 44.48
C ARG A 217 -3.41 7.70 43.15
N ALA A 218 -3.42 8.42 42.03
CA ALA A 218 -3.20 7.81 40.71
C ALA A 218 -1.75 7.30 40.55
N LEU A 219 -0.76 8.05 41.02
CA LEU A 219 0.66 7.64 41.03
C LEU A 219 0.88 6.33 41.78
N ARG A 220 0.19 6.15 42.93
CA ARG A 220 0.28 4.90 43.71
C ARG A 220 -0.05 3.67 42.87
N ASP A 221 -1.02 3.80 41.95
CA ASP A 221 -1.56 2.69 41.18
C ASP A 221 -0.96 2.55 39.77
N ALA A 222 -0.32 3.59 39.25
CA ALA A 222 0.23 3.61 37.90
C ALA A 222 1.41 2.65 37.72
N ASP A 223 1.45 1.99 36.57
CA ASP A 223 2.62 1.21 36.10
C ASP A 223 3.47 2.07 35.15
N VAL A 224 2.81 2.89 34.34
CA VAL A 224 3.45 3.83 33.41
C VAL A 224 2.94 5.24 33.69
N VAL A 225 3.86 6.17 33.88
CA VAL A 225 3.56 7.60 34.04
C VAL A 225 4.21 8.37 32.91
N ILE A 226 3.43 9.15 32.18
CA ILE A 226 3.92 10.01 31.11
C ILE A 226 3.64 11.45 31.51
N SER A 227 4.67 12.27 31.61
CA SER A 227 4.55 13.69 31.93
C SER A 227 4.93 14.55 30.73
N ALA A 228 4.06 15.48 30.37
CA ALA A 228 4.24 16.38 29.24
C ALA A 228 3.53 17.72 29.51
N THR A 229 3.86 18.36 30.64
CA THR A 229 3.30 19.67 30.97
C THR A 229 4.17 20.82 30.49
N GLY A 230 3.64 22.04 30.60
CA GLY A 230 4.40 23.29 30.40
C GLY A 230 4.84 23.94 31.72
N SER A 231 4.98 23.16 32.79
CA SER A 231 5.36 23.67 34.10
C SER A 231 6.82 24.15 34.10
N PRO A 232 7.13 25.31 34.71
CA PRO A 232 8.52 25.74 34.92
C PRO A 232 9.17 25.06 36.14
N HIS A 233 8.42 24.21 36.86
CA HIS A 233 8.86 23.52 38.08
C HIS A 233 8.54 22.03 37.99
N TYR A 234 9.30 21.20 38.73
CA TYR A 234 9.02 19.77 38.87
C TYR A 234 7.61 19.55 39.44
N ILE A 235 6.81 18.76 38.72
CA ILE A 235 5.52 18.26 39.16
C ILE A 235 5.69 17.01 40.02
N LEU A 236 6.66 16.16 39.64
CA LEU A 236 7.01 14.93 40.34
C LEU A 236 8.40 15.09 40.96
N THR A 237 8.42 15.59 42.20
CA THR A 237 9.62 15.62 43.04
C THR A 237 9.90 14.26 43.65
N ARG A 238 11.15 14.01 44.03
CA ARG A 238 11.56 12.77 44.72
C ARG A 238 10.72 12.49 45.96
N GLU A 239 10.47 13.50 46.78
CA GLU A 239 9.64 13.37 47.98
C GLU A 239 8.21 12.93 47.64
N ARG A 240 7.56 13.59 46.67
CA ARG A 240 6.21 13.23 46.24
C ARG A 240 6.15 11.79 45.73
N VAL A 241 7.12 11.37 44.90
CA VAL A 241 7.16 10.01 44.36
C VAL A 241 7.43 8.98 45.46
N ARG A 242 8.34 9.29 46.40
CA ARG A 242 8.64 8.43 47.58
C ARG A 242 7.38 8.17 48.40
N ASP A 243 6.57 9.20 48.63
CA ASP A 243 5.40 9.14 49.50
C ASP A 243 4.18 8.52 48.78
N ALA A 244 4.06 8.73 47.46
CA ALA A 244 2.97 8.18 46.66
C ALA A 244 3.16 6.70 46.30
N ILE A 245 4.39 6.29 45.95
CA ILE A 245 4.71 4.96 45.41
C ILE A 245 5.44 4.09 46.46
N PRO A 246 4.82 2.98 46.91
CA PRO A 246 5.43 2.06 47.87
C PRO A 246 6.75 1.46 47.37
N PRO A 247 7.77 1.25 48.24
CA PRO A 247 9.08 0.72 47.87
C PRO A 247 9.06 -0.53 46.99
N GLU A 248 8.18 -1.48 47.29
CA GLU A 248 8.04 -2.77 46.61
C GLU A 248 7.57 -2.65 45.15
N ARG A 249 6.98 -1.51 44.76
CA ARG A 249 6.51 -1.27 43.38
C ARG A 249 7.49 -0.48 42.51
N ARG A 250 8.43 0.24 43.10
CA ARG A 250 9.19 1.29 42.40
C ARG A 250 9.98 0.76 41.19
N SER A 251 10.59 -0.42 41.31
CA SER A 251 11.36 -1.05 40.23
C SER A 251 10.52 -1.42 38.99
N ALA A 252 9.21 -1.52 39.16
CA ALA A 252 8.23 -1.83 38.13
C ALA A 252 7.51 -0.58 37.60
N VAL A 253 7.82 0.63 38.08
CA VAL A 253 7.21 1.85 37.54
C VAL A 253 8.12 2.47 36.50
N VAL A 254 7.56 2.72 35.31
CA VAL A 254 8.20 3.46 34.23
C VAL A 254 7.66 4.88 34.23
N MET A 255 8.56 5.85 34.28
CA MET A 255 8.24 7.27 34.13
C MET A 255 8.88 7.81 32.86
N VAL A 256 8.10 8.51 32.04
CA VAL A 256 8.55 9.13 30.79
C VAL A 256 8.29 10.63 30.89
N ASP A 257 9.36 11.41 31.01
CA ASP A 257 9.34 12.87 31.09
C ASP A 257 9.64 13.47 29.71
N ILE A 258 8.60 14.02 29.10
CA ILE A 258 8.64 14.61 27.76
C ILE A 258 8.50 16.15 27.86
N ALA A 259 8.50 16.69 29.08
CA ALA A 259 8.40 18.12 29.31
C ALA A 259 9.75 18.83 29.17
N ASN A 260 9.70 20.10 28.78
CA ASN A 260 10.85 20.99 28.78
C ASN A 260 10.39 22.42 29.17
N PRO A 261 10.74 22.94 30.36
CA PRO A 261 11.54 22.32 31.42
C PRO A 261 10.95 21.02 31.98
N ARG A 262 11.80 20.19 32.61
CA ARG A 262 11.45 18.85 33.06
C ARG A 262 10.38 18.85 34.14
N ASP A 263 9.43 17.91 34.03
CA ASP A 263 8.39 17.72 35.03
C ASP A 263 8.84 16.82 36.18
N ILE A 264 9.81 15.94 35.93
CA ILE A 264 10.23 14.91 36.88
C ILE A 264 11.67 15.17 37.33
N GLU A 265 11.85 15.23 38.64
CA GLU A 265 13.16 15.40 39.25
C GLU A 265 14.05 14.18 38.99
N GLU A 266 15.30 14.39 38.59
CA GLU A 266 16.23 13.31 38.23
C GLU A 266 16.51 12.34 39.39
N SER A 267 16.53 12.85 40.63
CA SER A 267 16.78 12.08 41.86
C SER A 267 15.68 11.04 42.17
N VAL A 268 14.55 11.05 41.43
CA VAL A 268 13.53 9.99 41.46
C VAL A 268 14.12 8.63 41.06
N ARG A 269 15.15 8.60 40.20
CA ARG A 269 15.85 7.35 39.81
C ARG A 269 16.45 6.61 41.01
N GLU A 270 16.93 7.35 42.02
CA GLU A 270 17.52 6.76 43.23
C GLU A 270 16.51 5.95 44.05
N LEU A 271 15.21 6.15 43.82
CA LEU A 271 14.15 5.37 44.45
C LEU A 271 13.93 4.01 43.75
N GLY A 272 14.66 3.72 42.66
CA GLY A 272 14.51 2.52 41.83
C GLY A 272 13.53 2.67 40.66
N ILE A 273 13.02 3.88 40.41
CA ILE A 273 12.10 4.17 39.32
C ILE A 273 12.85 4.21 37.98
N ARG A 274 12.28 3.62 36.93
CA ARG A 274 12.82 3.71 35.57
C ARG A 274 12.35 4.99 34.91
N LEU A 275 13.16 6.04 35.02
CA LEU A 275 12.89 7.33 34.40
C LEU A 275 13.49 7.39 32.99
N PHE A 276 12.77 7.98 32.05
CA PHE A 276 13.23 8.25 30.70
C PHE A 276 12.84 9.67 30.32
N THR A 277 13.67 10.28 29.49
CA THR A 277 13.53 11.68 29.08
C THR A 277 13.21 11.77 27.59
N ILE A 278 12.82 12.97 27.15
CA ILE A 278 12.64 13.26 25.72
C ILE A 278 13.88 12.91 24.87
N ASP A 279 15.10 13.04 25.43
CA ASP A 279 16.33 12.71 24.69
C ASP A 279 16.55 11.20 24.56
N ASP A 280 16.17 10.41 25.57
CA ASP A 280 16.14 8.94 25.47
C ASP A 280 15.17 8.48 24.37
N LEU A 281 13.99 9.13 24.31
CA LEU A 281 12.99 8.86 23.27
C LEU A 281 13.48 9.25 21.87
N ARG A 282 14.26 10.32 21.75
CA ARG A 282 14.89 10.71 20.47
C ARG A 282 15.87 9.64 19.98
N GLY A 283 16.62 9.01 20.88
CA GLY A 283 17.48 7.87 20.53
C GLY A 283 16.70 6.69 19.95
N VAL A 284 15.60 6.31 20.61
CA VAL A 284 14.71 5.24 20.14
C VAL A 284 14.05 5.60 18.80
N ALA A 285 13.56 6.83 18.66
CA ALA A 285 12.95 7.31 17.42
C ALA A 285 13.94 7.33 16.24
N GLU A 286 15.20 7.74 16.49
CA GLU A 286 16.26 7.75 15.49
C GLU A 286 16.66 6.33 15.06
N GLU A 287 16.76 5.39 16.00
CA GLU A 287 17.01 3.99 15.70
C GLU A 287 15.86 3.39 14.87
N ASN A 288 14.61 3.63 15.26
CA ASN A 288 13.43 3.24 14.51
C ASN A 288 13.45 3.84 13.08
N ARG A 289 13.84 5.11 12.94
CA ARG A 289 14.00 5.75 11.64
C ARG A 289 15.02 5.04 10.77
N ARG A 290 16.23 4.79 11.30
CA ARG A 290 17.30 4.10 10.56
C ARG A 290 16.93 2.67 10.16
N ARG A 291 16.28 1.93 11.06
CA ARG A 291 15.75 0.60 10.75
C ARG A 291 14.73 0.69 9.63
N ARG A 292 13.78 1.64 9.72
CA ARG A 292 12.76 1.86 8.68
C ARG A 292 13.36 2.26 7.33
N GLU A 293 14.42 3.05 7.29
CA GLU A 293 15.15 3.36 6.05
C GLU A 293 15.80 2.12 5.42
N ALA A 294 16.39 1.24 6.24
CA ALA A 294 16.93 -0.03 5.75
C ALA A 294 15.84 -0.94 5.19
N GLU A 295 14.71 -1.08 5.90
CA GLU A 295 13.55 -1.86 5.45
C GLU A 295 12.90 -1.28 4.20
N ALA A 296 12.85 0.05 4.08
CA ALA A 296 12.34 0.74 2.89
C ALA A 296 13.18 0.42 1.65
N ARG A 297 14.52 0.36 1.79
CA ARG A 297 15.40 -0.09 0.70
C ARG A 297 15.18 -1.54 0.29
N GLU A 298 14.86 -2.42 1.24
CA GLU A 298 14.48 -3.80 0.92
C GLU A 298 13.13 -3.83 0.16
N ALA A 299 12.13 -3.10 0.67
CA ALA A 299 10.83 -2.99 0.03
C ALA A 299 10.96 -2.48 -1.42
N GLU A 300 11.84 -1.50 -1.66
CA GLU A 300 12.14 -1.01 -3.01
C GLU A 300 12.66 -2.11 -3.93
N ARG A 301 13.61 -2.93 -3.46
CA ARG A 301 14.15 -4.05 -4.24
C ARG A 301 13.07 -5.07 -4.60
N ILE A 302 12.16 -5.35 -3.67
CA ILE A 302 11.01 -6.23 -3.93
C ILE A 302 10.10 -5.60 -5.00
N VAL A 303 9.75 -4.32 -4.86
CA VAL A 303 8.90 -3.60 -5.81
C VAL A 303 9.49 -3.63 -7.21
N GLU A 304 10.76 -3.29 -7.38
CA GLU A 304 11.44 -3.28 -8.69
C GLU A 304 11.50 -4.68 -9.33
N SER A 305 11.69 -5.72 -8.52
CA SER A 305 11.66 -7.10 -9.04
C SER A 305 10.26 -7.52 -9.51
N GLU A 306 9.23 -7.10 -8.78
CA GLU A 306 7.84 -7.46 -9.06
C GLU A 306 7.22 -6.62 -10.19
N LEU A 307 7.69 -5.38 -10.37
CA LEU A 307 7.35 -4.52 -11.50
C LEU A 307 7.75 -5.17 -12.83
N LYS A 308 8.96 -5.74 -12.91
CA LYS A 308 9.42 -6.48 -14.11
C LYS A 308 8.52 -7.67 -14.44
N LEU A 309 8.01 -8.35 -13.42
CA LEU A 309 7.08 -9.47 -13.60
C LEU A 309 5.71 -8.97 -14.06
N LEU A 310 5.21 -7.87 -13.48
CA LEU A 310 3.95 -7.26 -13.89
C LEU A 310 3.97 -6.80 -15.35
N LEU A 311 5.03 -6.11 -15.77
CA LEU A 311 5.21 -5.66 -17.16
C LEU A 311 5.18 -6.83 -18.15
N ARG A 312 5.81 -7.97 -17.80
CA ARG A 312 5.73 -9.19 -18.61
C ARG A 312 4.32 -9.75 -18.68
N SER A 313 3.63 -9.82 -17.55
CA SER A 313 2.24 -10.32 -17.50
C SER A 313 1.29 -9.47 -18.35
N LEU A 314 1.44 -8.15 -18.33
CA LEU A 314 0.64 -7.24 -19.17
C LEU A 314 0.92 -7.46 -20.67
N LYS A 315 2.18 -7.58 -21.07
CA LYS A 315 2.56 -7.90 -22.46
C LYS A 315 1.98 -9.23 -22.94
N HIS A 316 1.96 -10.25 -22.08
CA HIS A 316 1.32 -11.52 -22.43
C HIS A 316 -0.19 -11.37 -22.63
N MET A 317 -0.84 -10.61 -21.74
CA MET A 317 -2.28 -10.36 -21.80
C MET A 317 -2.72 -9.69 -23.10
N GLU A 318 -1.91 -8.79 -23.66
CA GLU A 318 -2.20 -8.12 -24.93
C GLU A 318 -2.25 -9.10 -26.12
N VAL A 319 -1.50 -10.21 -26.05
CA VAL A 319 -1.35 -11.16 -27.16
C VAL A 319 -2.34 -12.34 -27.07
N GLU A 320 -2.89 -12.61 -25.88
CA GLU A 320 -3.84 -13.72 -25.67
C GLU A 320 -5.07 -13.69 -26.60
N PRO A 321 -5.73 -12.54 -26.87
CA PRO A 321 -6.88 -12.50 -27.80
C PRO A 321 -6.51 -12.91 -29.23
N LEU A 322 -5.34 -12.46 -29.72
CA LEU A 322 -4.84 -12.82 -31.04
C LEU A 322 -4.56 -14.33 -31.13
N LEU A 323 -3.93 -14.90 -30.10
CA LEU A 323 -3.68 -16.35 -30.04
C LEU A 323 -4.97 -17.16 -29.97
N ALA A 324 -5.97 -16.68 -29.23
CA ALA A 324 -7.28 -17.30 -29.16
C ALA A 324 -7.98 -17.31 -30.53
N GLU A 325 -7.91 -16.21 -31.28
CA GLU A 325 -8.46 -16.09 -32.63
C GLU A 325 -7.76 -17.05 -33.62
N VAL A 326 -6.42 -17.05 -33.63
CA VAL A 326 -5.62 -17.97 -34.48
C VAL A 326 -6.00 -19.42 -34.20
N ARG A 327 -6.10 -19.81 -32.92
CA ARG A 327 -6.53 -21.18 -32.53
C ARG A 327 -7.96 -21.47 -32.96
N GLY A 328 -8.88 -20.51 -32.80
CA GLY A 328 -10.27 -20.65 -33.21
C GLY A 328 -10.41 -20.90 -34.72
N ASN A 329 -9.65 -20.17 -35.53
CA ASN A 329 -9.62 -20.33 -36.98
C ASN A 329 -9.10 -21.71 -37.40
N MET A 330 -7.99 -22.16 -36.78
CA MET A 330 -7.43 -23.48 -37.04
C MET A 330 -8.38 -24.62 -36.64
N GLU A 331 -9.04 -24.51 -35.49
CA GLU A 331 -10.01 -25.52 -35.03
C GLU A 331 -11.26 -25.56 -35.91
N SER A 332 -11.73 -24.41 -36.38
CA SER A 332 -12.85 -24.32 -37.34
C SER A 332 -12.52 -25.02 -38.66
N LEU A 333 -11.30 -24.83 -39.18
CA LEU A 333 -10.82 -25.52 -40.37
C LEU A 333 -10.74 -27.03 -40.14
N ARG A 334 -10.12 -27.46 -39.03
CA ARG A 334 -9.97 -28.88 -38.68
C ARG A 334 -11.33 -29.58 -38.60
N ARG A 335 -12.33 -28.96 -37.96
CA ARG A 335 -13.70 -29.51 -37.84
C ARG A 335 -14.36 -29.71 -39.21
N ARG A 336 -14.30 -28.71 -40.08
CA ARG A 336 -14.86 -28.79 -41.44
C ARG A 336 -14.23 -29.92 -42.26
N GLU A 337 -12.92 -30.09 -42.18
CA GLU A 337 -12.24 -31.18 -42.90
C GLU A 337 -12.54 -32.55 -42.28
N ALA A 338 -12.60 -32.65 -40.95
CA ALA A 338 -12.97 -33.88 -40.26
C ALA A 338 -14.40 -34.34 -40.60
N GLU A 339 -15.36 -33.43 -40.65
CA GLU A 339 -16.74 -33.72 -41.08
C GLU A 339 -16.80 -34.25 -42.52
N ARG A 340 -16.05 -33.63 -43.43
CA ARG A 340 -15.94 -34.09 -44.83
C ARG A 340 -15.34 -35.49 -44.92
N ALA A 341 -14.30 -35.77 -44.13
CA ALA A 341 -13.65 -37.08 -44.07
C ALA A 341 -14.59 -38.15 -43.49
N LEU A 342 -15.30 -37.85 -42.40
CA LEU A 342 -16.28 -38.76 -41.80
C LEU A 342 -17.37 -39.15 -42.80
N ASN A 343 -17.92 -38.17 -43.53
CA ASN A 343 -18.91 -38.43 -44.58
C ASN A 343 -18.36 -39.31 -45.72
N LYS A 344 -17.07 -39.18 -46.04
CA LYS A 344 -16.42 -40.06 -47.03
C LYS A 344 -16.16 -41.46 -46.49
N ILE A 345 -15.75 -41.61 -45.23
CA ILE A 345 -15.53 -42.92 -44.59
C ILE A 345 -16.83 -43.74 -44.57
N MET A 346 -17.97 -43.11 -44.28
CA MET A 346 -19.27 -43.80 -44.32
C MET A 346 -19.64 -44.36 -45.71
N ASN A 347 -19.02 -43.86 -46.78
CA ASN A 347 -19.31 -44.21 -48.17
C ASN A 347 -18.10 -44.80 -48.92
N SER A 348 -17.00 -45.12 -48.23
CA SER A 348 -15.72 -45.57 -48.81
C SER A 348 -15.30 -46.94 -48.29
N SER A 349 -14.74 -47.78 -49.16
CA SER A 349 -14.06 -49.04 -48.80
C SER A 349 -12.57 -48.86 -48.48
N ASP A 350 -12.06 -47.63 -48.50
CA ASP A 350 -10.68 -47.27 -48.12
C ASP A 350 -10.67 -46.16 -47.04
N PRO A 351 -10.78 -46.52 -45.75
CA PRO A 351 -10.71 -45.56 -44.65
C PRO A 351 -9.31 -44.95 -44.48
N GLU A 352 -8.25 -45.70 -44.77
CA GLU A 352 -6.86 -45.26 -44.59
C GLU A 352 -6.52 -44.12 -45.56
N GLY A 353 -6.88 -44.26 -46.84
CA GLY A 353 -6.70 -43.20 -47.83
C GLY A 353 -7.50 -41.93 -47.52
N VAL A 354 -8.67 -42.05 -46.89
CA VAL A 354 -9.47 -40.88 -46.47
C VAL A 354 -8.80 -40.14 -45.30
N ILE A 355 -8.19 -40.85 -44.36
CA ILE A 355 -7.44 -40.25 -43.25
C ILE A 355 -6.19 -39.53 -43.76
N GLU A 356 -5.46 -40.14 -44.70
CA GLU A 356 -4.28 -39.50 -45.32
C GLU A 356 -4.67 -38.23 -46.08
N ALA A 357 -5.78 -38.28 -46.84
CA ALA A 357 -6.30 -37.12 -47.56
C ALA A 357 -6.78 -36.00 -46.62
N LEU A 358 -7.38 -36.35 -45.48
CA LEU A 358 -7.74 -35.41 -44.42
C LEU A 358 -6.50 -34.70 -43.87
N SER A 359 -5.48 -35.47 -43.49
CA SER A 359 -4.23 -34.96 -42.93
C SER A 359 -3.58 -33.95 -43.88
N ARG A 360 -3.41 -34.33 -45.15
CA ARG A 360 -2.85 -33.42 -46.18
C ARG A 360 -3.71 -32.17 -46.37
N SER A 361 -5.03 -32.34 -46.47
CA SER A 361 -5.90 -31.18 -46.69
C SER A 361 -5.87 -30.20 -45.52
N ILE A 362 -5.68 -30.65 -44.27
CA ILE A 362 -5.53 -29.75 -43.12
C ILE A 362 -4.23 -28.96 -43.26
N VAL A 363 -3.11 -29.64 -43.52
CA VAL A 363 -1.79 -29.00 -43.70
C VAL A 363 -1.85 -27.97 -44.83
N ASP A 364 -2.30 -28.37 -46.02
CA ASP A 364 -2.34 -27.51 -47.21
C ASP A 364 -3.18 -26.25 -46.98
N LYS A 365 -4.33 -26.38 -46.30
CA LYS A 365 -5.23 -25.25 -46.03
C LYS A 365 -4.72 -24.33 -44.94
N ILE A 366 -4.05 -24.84 -43.90
CA ILE A 366 -3.39 -24.00 -42.89
C ILE A 366 -2.28 -23.18 -43.55
N PHE A 367 -1.47 -23.80 -44.42
CA PHE A 367 -0.34 -23.12 -45.05
C PHE A 367 -0.73 -22.22 -46.22
N HIS A 368 -1.92 -22.36 -46.80
CA HIS A 368 -2.33 -21.58 -47.97
C HIS A 368 -2.24 -20.07 -47.72
N ASP A 369 -2.90 -19.58 -46.67
CA ASP A 369 -2.95 -18.15 -46.36
C ASP A 369 -1.58 -17.64 -45.91
N ILE A 370 -0.86 -18.44 -45.12
CA ILE A 370 0.52 -18.14 -44.66
C ILE A 370 1.45 -17.96 -45.87
N ALA A 371 1.40 -18.88 -46.84
CA ALA A 371 2.22 -18.82 -48.05
C ALA A 371 1.86 -17.65 -48.97
N ILE A 372 0.60 -17.19 -48.96
CA ILE A 372 0.21 -15.96 -49.67
C ILE A 372 0.80 -14.74 -48.97
N SER A 373 0.67 -14.63 -47.64
CA SER A 373 1.22 -13.51 -46.87
C SER A 373 2.73 -13.39 -47.02
N ILE A 374 3.47 -14.51 -46.97
CA ILE A 374 4.93 -14.54 -47.17
C ILE A 374 5.31 -14.07 -48.57
N ARG A 375 4.62 -14.56 -49.63
CA ARG A 375 4.89 -14.13 -51.01
C ARG A 375 4.64 -12.64 -51.21
N GLN A 376 3.55 -12.13 -50.67
CA GLN A 376 3.23 -10.69 -50.74
C GLN A 376 4.23 -9.83 -49.96
N ALA A 377 4.75 -10.31 -48.81
CA ALA A 377 5.80 -9.61 -48.07
C ALA A 377 7.10 -9.53 -48.89
N ALA A 378 7.48 -10.62 -49.56
CA ALA A 378 8.63 -10.63 -50.45
C ALA A 378 8.47 -9.67 -51.64
N GLU A 379 7.29 -9.61 -52.27
CA GLU A 379 7.00 -8.66 -53.35
C GLU A 379 7.10 -7.19 -52.90
N ARG A 380 6.78 -6.90 -51.63
CA ARG A 380 6.87 -5.56 -51.04
C ARG A 380 8.25 -5.21 -50.48
N GLY A 381 9.20 -6.16 -50.45
CA GLY A 381 10.51 -5.97 -49.82
C GLY A 381 10.45 -5.83 -48.28
N ASP A 382 9.47 -6.46 -47.64
CA ASP A 382 9.28 -6.43 -46.18
C ASP A 382 10.19 -7.48 -45.50
N GLU A 383 11.47 -7.15 -45.38
CA GLU A 383 12.49 -8.06 -44.83
C GLU A 383 12.26 -8.41 -43.34
N GLU A 384 11.65 -7.49 -42.57
CA GLU A 384 11.36 -7.71 -41.15
C GLU A 384 10.32 -8.82 -40.96
N PHE A 385 9.21 -8.74 -41.70
CA PHE A 385 8.17 -9.78 -41.66
C PHE A 385 8.71 -11.15 -42.11
N LEU A 386 9.55 -11.18 -43.16
CA LEU A 386 10.16 -12.43 -43.64
C LEU A 386 11.09 -13.06 -42.60
N SER A 387 11.89 -12.25 -41.90
CA SER A 387 12.74 -12.71 -40.80
C SER A 387 11.91 -13.29 -39.66
N MET A 388 10.82 -12.61 -39.26
CA MET A 388 9.90 -13.12 -38.24
C MET A 388 9.24 -14.43 -38.63
N CYS A 389 8.84 -14.60 -39.90
CA CYS A 389 8.33 -15.88 -40.39
C CYS A 389 9.38 -16.99 -40.31
N ALA A 390 10.64 -16.70 -40.63
CA ALA A 390 11.72 -17.68 -40.53
C ALA A 390 11.92 -18.17 -39.09
N GLU A 391 11.88 -17.25 -38.13
CA GLU A 391 11.91 -17.58 -36.70
C GLU A 391 10.68 -18.40 -36.28
N LEU A 392 9.48 -17.98 -36.69
CA LEU A 392 8.21 -18.65 -36.34
C LEU A 392 8.16 -20.11 -36.82
N PHE A 393 8.69 -20.39 -38.02
CA PHE A 393 8.71 -21.73 -38.62
C PHE A 393 10.03 -22.49 -38.38
N ASN A 394 10.96 -21.95 -37.58
CA ASN A 394 12.29 -22.50 -37.35
C ASN A 394 13.05 -22.83 -38.65
N CYS A 395 12.90 -21.99 -39.67
CA CYS A 395 13.62 -22.12 -40.92
C CYS A 395 15.08 -21.69 -40.69
N LYS A 396 16.00 -22.64 -40.72
CA LYS A 396 17.43 -22.35 -40.75
C LYS A 396 17.79 -21.89 -42.17
N ASP A 397 18.15 -20.63 -42.30
CA ASP A 397 18.68 -19.95 -43.49
C ASP A 397 17.65 -19.43 -44.53
N LEU A 398 17.37 -18.12 -44.46
CA LEU A 398 17.01 -17.29 -45.62
C LEU A 398 18.28 -16.57 -46.07
N LYS A 399 19.17 -17.25 -46.78
CA LYS A 399 20.33 -16.63 -47.44
C LYS A 399 20.32 -16.90 -48.93
#